data_AF-A0A8X6PPV4-F1
#
_entry.id   AF-A0A8X6PPV4-F1
#
_cell.length_a   1.000
_cell.length_b   1.000
_cell.length_c   1.000
_cell.angle_alpha   90.00
_cell.angle_beta   90.00
_cell.angle_gamma   90.00
#
_symmetry.space_group_name_H-M   'P 1'
#
loop_
_entity.id
_entity.type
_entity.pdbx_description
1 polymer ?
#
loop_
_entity_poly.entity_id
_entity_poly.type
_entity_poly.pdbx_seq_one_letter_code
_entity_poly.pdbx_strand_id
1 'polypeptide(L)'
;MLRMTAWKKRFIFNCRNSDSRVTGELSHAELIQVEIKIVKMVQEEYLSHEVNRKKMNSLATYKDGEGILTVKTKLAYRKGSEDFKNPIISPSHHPVVEI
;
A
#
# COMPACT_ATOMS: atom_id res chain seq x y z
N MET A 1 0.40 8.10 10.99
CA MET A 1 -0.51 6.93 10.97
C MET A 1 0.23 5.59 10.89
N LEU A 2 1.20 5.43 9.98
CA LEU A 2 1.93 4.17 9.74
C LEU A 2 2.52 3.49 10.99
N ARG A 3 3.38 4.20 11.74
CA ARG A 3 4.02 3.65 12.95
C ARG A 3 3.01 3.20 14.01
N MET A 4 1.95 3.96 14.23
CA MET A 4 0.90 3.60 15.19
C MET A 4 0.16 2.32 14.77
N THR A 5 -0.15 2.18 13.49
CA THR A 5 -0.78 0.95 12.97
C THR A 5 0.15 -0.25 13.07
N ALA A 6 1.46 -0.06 12.84
CA ALA A 6 2.47 -1.11 13.04
C ALA A 6 2.56 -1.55 14.51
N TRP A 7 2.59 -0.61 15.45
CA TRP A 7 2.56 -0.92 16.88
C TRP A 7 1.30 -1.68 17.29
N LYS A 8 0.12 -1.25 16.82
CA LYS A 8 -1.14 -1.99 17.05
C LYS A 8 -1.08 -3.41 16.51
N LYS A 9 -0.53 -3.60 15.29
CA LYS A 9 -0.38 -4.93 14.69
C LYS A 9 0.58 -5.82 15.50
N ARG A 10 1.75 -5.29 15.90
CA ARG A 10 2.70 -6.01 16.76
C ARG A 10 2.10 -6.34 18.12
N PHE A 11 1.35 -5.43 18.71
CA PHE A 11 0.64 -5.67 19.96
C PHE A 11 -0.32 -6.86 19.84
N ILE A 12 -1.19 -6.87 18.83
CA ILE A 12 -2.10 -7.99 18.57
C ILE A 12 -1.33 -9.31 18.36
N PHE A 13 -0.22 -9.27 17.61
CA PHE A 13 0.65 -10.43 17.42
C PHE A 13 1.20 -10.95 18.75
N ASN A 14 1.76 -10.08 19.59
CA ASN A 14 2.33 -10.43 20.89
C ASN A 14 1.30 -10.93 21.90
N CYS A 15 0.05 -10.47 21.81
CA CYS A 15 -1.06 -11.00 22.61
C CYS A 15 -1.40 -12.44 22.22
N ARG A 16 -1.28 -12.79 20.94
CA ARG A 16 -1.55 -14.14 20.42
C ARG A 16 -0.37 -15.09 20.55
N ASN A 17 0.84 -14.55 20.70
CA ASN A 17 2.11 -15.29 20.74
C ASN A 17 2.89 -14.86 21.99
N SER A 18 2.38 -15.22 23.17
CA SER A 18 2.96 -14.78 24.46
C SER A 18 4.39 -15.23 24.67
N ASP A 19 4.76 -16.39 24.11
CA ASP A 19 6.05 -17.03 24.34
C ASP A 19 7.12 -16.58 23.32
N SER A 20 6.71 -15.92 22.24
CA SER A 20 7.57 -15.45 21.14
C SER A 20 7.32 -13.98 20.81
N ARG A 21 7.16 -13.17 21.86
CA ARG A 21 6.91 -11.73 21.73
C ARG A 21 8.06 -11.03 21.02
N VAL A 22 7.70 -10.17 20.07
CA VAL A 22 8.63 -9.25 19.42
C VAL A 22 8.74 -7.99 20.26
N THR A 23 9.96 -7.64 20.67
CA THR A 23 10.27 -6.45 21.48
C THR A 23 11.27 -5.55 20.75
N GLY A 24 11.58 -4.38 21.32
CA GLY A 24 12.45 -3.39 20.69
C GLY A 24 11.75 -2.55 19.62
N GLU A 25 12.53 -1.88 18.76
CA GLU A 25 12.01 -0.98 17.72
C GLU A 25 11.23 -1.70 16.62
N LEU A 26 10.40 -0.95 15.89
CA LEU A 26 9.72 -1.47 14.70
C LEU A 26 10.74 -1.79 13.61
N SER A 27 10.67 -3.01 13.06
CA SER A 27 11.50 -3.38 11.92
C SER A 27 10.99 -2.71 10.64
N HIS A 28 11.89 -2.53 9.68
CA HIS A 28 11.52 -2.04 8.35
C HIS A 28 10.47 -2.95 7.69
N ALA A 29 10.59 -4.26 7.85
CA ALA A 29 9.64 -5.23 7.32
C ALA A 29 8.21 -5.04 7.87
N GLU A 30 8.06 -4.70 9.15
CA GLU A 30 6.74 -4.41 9.73
C GLU A 30 6.14 -3.13 9.18
N LEU A 31 6.97 -2.11 8.96
CA LEU A 31 6.52 -0.86 8.36
C LEU A 31 6.02 -1.09 6.94
N ILE A 32 6.80 -1.81 6.11
CA ILE A 32 6.42 -2.14 4.72
C ILE A 32 5.13 -2.96 4.67
N GLN A 33 4.98 -3.98 5.53
CA GLN A 33 3.74 -4.77 5.57
C GLN A 33 2.51 -3.93 5.89
N VAL A 34 2.66 -2.93 6.76
CA VAL A 34 1.55 -2.04 7.14
C VAL A 34 1.28 -1.06 6.01
N GLU A 35 2.31 -0.53 5.37
CA GLU A 35 2.20 0.38 4.23
C GLU A 35 1.45 -0.27 3.07
N ILE A 36 1.88 -1.46 2.63
CA ILE A 36 1.21 -2.26 1.59
C ILE A 36 -0.26 -2.49 1.95
N LYS A 37 -0.54 -2.83 3.21
CA LYS A 37 -1.91 -3.06 3.66
C LYS A 37 -2.77 -1.79 3.61
N ILE A 38 -2.22 -0.65 4.03
CA ILE A 38 -2.91 0.64 3.95
C ILE A 38 -3.21 0.99 2.50
N VAL A 39 -2.23 0.90 1.60
CA VAL A 39 -2.40 1.18 0.18
C VAL A 39 -3.53 0.32 -0.41
N LYS A 40 -3.53 -0.99 -0.13
CA LYS A 40 -4.60 -1.90 -0.59
C LYS A 40 -5.98 -1.48 -0.09
N MET A 41 -6.12 -1.15 1.19
CA MET A 41 -7.40 -0.72 1.76
C MET A 41 -7.91 0.55 1.09
N VAL A 42 -7.04 1.54 0.88
CA VAL A 42 -7.38 2.80 0.20
C VAL A 42 -7.81 2.54 -1.24
N GLN A 43 -7.10 1.66 -1.96
CA GLN A 43 -7.47 1.30 -3.33
C GLN A 43 -8.80 0.54 -3.38
N GLU A 44 -9.03 -0.42 -2.48
CA GLU A 44 -10.30 -1.16 -2.40
C GLU A 44 -11.48 -0.23 -2.10
N GLU A 45 -11.31 0.70 -1.16
CA GLU A 45 -12.31 1.73 -0.84
C GLU A 45 -12.60 2.59 -2.08
N TYR A 46 -11.57 3.12 -2.72
CA TYR A 46 -11.73 3.97 -3.90
C TYR A 46 -12.39 3.24 -5.07
N LEU A 47 -11.98 2.00 -5.32
CA LEU A 47 -12.49 1.14 -6.39
C LEU A 47 -13.85 0.51 -6.04
N SER A 48 -14.35 0.65 -4.83
CA SER A 48 -15.72 0.21 -4.50
C SER A 48 -16.77 1.03 -5.28
N HIS A 49 -16.45 2.29 -5.59
CA HIS A 49 -17.28 3.19 -6.39
C HIS A 49 -17.16 2.92 -7.89
N GLU A 50 -18.28 2.64 -8.55
CA GLU A 50 -18.32 2.28 -9.97
C GLU A 50 -17.74 3.36 -10.90
N VAL A 51 -17.99 4.64 -10.59
CA VAL A 51 -17.43 5.78 -11.35
C VAL A 51 -15.91 5.74 -11.36
N ASN A 52 -15.29 5.39 -10.22
CA ASN A 52 -13.84 5.31 -10.10
C ASN A 52 -13.28 4.09 -10.82
N ARG A 53 -13.96 2.93 -10.77
CA ARG A 53 -13.60 1.76 -11.60
C ARG A 53 -13.59 2.09 -13.08
N LYS A 54 -14.62 2.78 -13.57
CA LYS A 54 -14.69 3.18 -15.00
C LYS A 54 -13.54 4.11 -15.38
N LYS A 55 -13.12 5.03 -14.50
CA LYS A 55 -11.93 5.87 -14.70
C LYS A 55 -10.63 5.06 -14.74
N MET A 56 -10.53 3.96 -14.00
CA MET A 56 -9.33 3.11 -14.05
C MET A 56 -9.25 2.28 -15.33
N ASN A 57 -10.38 1.95 -15.97
CA ASN A 57 -10.39 1.24 -17.25
C ASN A 57 -9.79 2.06 -18.40
N SER A 58 -9.81 3.40 -18.32
CA SER A 58 -9.15 4.25 -19.31
C SER A 58 -7.65 4.40 -19.08
N LEU A 59 -7.14 3.94 -17.92
CA LEU A 59 -5.73 3.89 -17.60
C LEU A 59 -5.20 2.48 -17.83
N ALA A 60 -3.97 2.34 -18.34
CA ALA A 60 -3.32 1.05 -18.50
C ALA A 60 -2.84 0.50 -17.14
N THR A 61 -3.79 0.02 -16.32
CA THR A 61 -3.55 -0.40 -14.95
C THR A 61 -3.39 -1.91 -14.83
N TYR A 62 -2.58 -2.36 -13.88
CA TYR A 62 -2.40 -3.78 -13.54
C TYR A 62 -2.09 -3.93 -12.06
N LYS A 63 -2.29 -5.13 -11.51
CA LYS A 63 -1.87 -5.46 -10.14
C LYS A 63 -0.45 -6.00 -10.15
N ASP A 64 0.39 -5.46 -9.27
CA ASP A 64 1.77 -5.95 -9.09
C ASP A 64 1.82 -7.26 -8.28
N GLY A 65 3.03 -7.74 -7.96
CA GLY A 65 3.23 -8.96 -7.18
C GLY A 65 2.68 -8.89 -5.75
N GLU A 66 2.51 -7.69 -5.22
CA GLU A 66 1.85 -7.45 -3.94
C GLU A 66 0.33 -7.30 -4.09
N GLY A 67 -0.21 -7.20 -5.31
CA GLY A 67 -1.64 -7.01 -5.56
C GLY A 67 -2.09 -5.55 -5.51
N ILE A 68 -1.15 -4.60 -5.51
CA ILE A 68 -1.40 -3.16 -5.56
C ILE A 68 -1.66 -2.73 -7.01
N LEU A 69 -2.69 -1.92 -7.22
CA LEU A 69 -3.03 -1.38 -8.54
C LEU A 69 -2.02 -0.30 -8.94
N THR A 70 -1.39 -0.50 -10.08
CA THR A 70 -0.26 0.28 -10.57
C THR A 70 -0.50 0.68 -12.03
N VAL A 71 -0.02 1.87 -12.45
CA VAL A 71 -0.13 2.30 -13.85
C VAL A 71 1.11 1.86 -14.62
N LYS A 72 0.91 1.23 -15.77
CA LYS A 72 1.97 0.97 -16.73
C LYS A 72 2.27 2.24 -17.52
N THR A 73 3.37 2.91 -17.21
CA THR A 73 3.78 4.13 -17.92
C THR A 73 4.71 3.82 -19.11
N LYS A 74 4.78 4.73 -20.09
CA LYS A 74 5.78 4.64 -21.19
C LYS A 74 7.23 4.80 -20.68
N LEU A 75 7.41 5.22 -19.42
CA LEU A 75 8.71 5.33 -18.76
C LEU A 75 9.26 3.97 -18.30
N ALA A 76 8.48 2.88 -18.39
CA ALA A 76 8.94 1.52 -18.12
C ALA A 76 10.21 1.12 -18.90
N TYR A 77 10.49 1.77 -20.04
CA TYR A 77 11.65 1.51 -20.88
C TYR A 77 12.87 2.40 -20.58
N ARG A 78 12.78 3.34 -19.63
CA ARG A 78 13.90 4.22 -19.23
C ARG A 78 14.68 3.58 -18.09
N LYS A 79 16.02 3.65 -18.12
CA LYS A 79 16.86 3.26 -16.97
C LYS A 79 16.62 4.22 -15.79
N GLY A 80 15.69 3.87 -14.91
CA GLY A 80 15.38 4.53 -13.64
C GLY A 80 15.00 3.50 -12.57
N SER A 81 14.74 3.92 -11.34
CA SER A 81 14.25 3.03 -10.28
C SER A 81 12.89 2.43 -10.65
N GLU A 82 12.64 1.19 -10.24
CA GLU A 82 11.42 0.45 -10.59
C GLU A 82 10.14 1.18 -10.13
N ASP A 83 10.22 1.86 -8.98
CA ASP A 83 9.15 2.68 -8.39
C ASP A 83 8.73 3.86 -9.29
N PHE A 84 9.65 4.37 -10.12
CA PHE A 84 9.38 5.46 -11.05
C PHE A 84 8.69 4.99 -12.33
N LYS A 85 8.84 3.70 -12.66
CA LYS A 85 8.29 3.10 -13.87
C LYS A 85 6.81 2.77 -13.70
N ASN A 86 6.42 2.40 -12.48
CA ASN A 86 5.11 1.89 -12.15
C ASN A 86 4.54 2.63 -10.93
N PRO A 87 3.98 3.85 -11.12
CA PRO A 87 3.41 4.61 -10.02
C PRO A 87 2.17 3.92 -9.46
N ILE A 88 2.10 3.86 -8.12
CA ILE A 88 0.94 3.39 -7.36
C ILE A 88 -0.20 4.39 -7.54
N ILE A 89 -1.39 3.90 -7.88
CA ILE A 89 -2.58 4.76 -7.97
C ILE A 89 -3.07 5.04 -6.56
N SER A 90 -3.15 6.31 -6.21
CA SER A 90 -3.71 6.75 -4.94
C SER A 90 -4.73 7.87 -5.17
N PRO A 91 -5.89 7.88 -4.46
CA PRO A 91 -6.87 8.94 -4.60
C PRO A 91 -6.30 10.26 -4.05
N SER A 92 -6.34 11.32 -4.85
CA SER A 92 -5.73 12.62 -4.53
C SER A 92 -6.29 13.30 -3.26
N HIS A 93 -7.50 12.94 -2.85
CA HIS A 93 -8.21 13.54 -1.70
C HIS A 93 -8.40 12.56 -0.53
N HIS A 94 -7.64 11.46 -0.50
CA HIS A 94 -7.72 10.53 0.61
C HIS A 94 -6.85 11.04 1.77
N PRO A 95 -7.30 11.03 3.05
CA PRO A 95 -6.52 11.51 4.20
C PRO A 95 -5.16 10.83 4.42
N VAL A 96 -4.91 9.71 3.75
CA VAL A 96 -3.61 9.00 3.75
C VAL A 96 -2.61 9.64 2.78
N VAL A 97 -3.10 10.33 1.74
CA VAL A 97 -2.31 10.98 0.69
C VAL A 97 -2.04 12.45 1.02
N GLU A 98 -2.94 13.11 1.77
CA GLU A 98 -2.84 14.52 2.16
C GLU A 98 -1.91 14.78 3.37
N ILE A 99 -1.07 13.82 3.76
CA ILE A 99 -0.17 13.90 4.93
C ILE A 99 1.12 14.65 4.57
#